data_AF-A0A2M6YBI6-F1
#
_entry.id   AF-A0A2M6YBI6-F1
#
_cell.length_a   1.000
_cell.length_b   1.000
_cell.length_c   1.000
_cell.angle_alpha   90.00
_cell.angle_beta   90.00
_cell.angle_gamma   90.00
#
_symmetry.space_group_name_H-M   'P 1'
#
loop_
_entity.id
_entity.type
_entity.pdbx_description
1 polymer ?
#
loop_
_entity_poly.entity_id
_entity_poly.type
_entity_poly.pdbx_seq_one_letter_code
_entity_poly.pdbx_strand_id
1 'polypeptide(L)'
;YDKIDKRIDNWFEQGMVEEIGKLLDSGIDADWLIGLGLQYKIIGSYLRQMKKDTSESDTSYRIPDTQLQLLGQRLKFKTHAYARRQLTWFRRFPEIIWAEKLTSAEKAIGDFLQ
;
A
#
# COMPACT_ATOMS: atom_id res chain seq x y z
N TYR A 1 -4.31 -9.53 -11.01
CA TYR A 1 -4.26 -8.94 -9.66
C TYR A 1 -3.18 -9.60 -8.80
N ASP A 2 -2.80 -10.83 -9.13
CA ASP A 2 -1.82 -11.67 -8.46
C ASP A 2 -0.48 -10.98 -8.13
N LYS A 3 0.03 -10.11 -9.03
CA LYS A 3 1.25 -9.33 -8.75
C LYS A 3 1.07 -8.36 -7.57
N ILE A 4 -0.09 -7.73 -7.46
CA ILE A 4 -0.42 -6.84 -6.33
C ILE A 4 -0.57 -7.66 -5.06
N ASP A 5 -1.28 -8.79 -5.13
CA ASP A 5 -1.49 -9.66 -3.99
C ASP A 5 -0.16 -10.19 -3.43
N LYS A 6 0.70 -10.75 -4.28
CA LYS A 6 2.04 -11.23 -3.90
C LYS A 6 2.91 -10.14 -3.31
N ARG A 7 2.85 -8.92 -3.86
CA ARG A 7 3.61 -7.78 -3.32
C ARG A 7 3.15 -7.43 -1.91
N ILE A 8 1.84 -7.44 -1.67
CA ILE A 8 1.28 -7.14 -0.35
C ILE A 8 1.63 -8.25 0.64
N ASP A 9 1.50 -9.52 0.24
CA ASP A 9 1.91 -10.64 1.10
C ASP A 9 3.38 -10.52 1.51
N ASN A 10 4.26 -10.26 0.55
CA ASN A 10 5.67 -10.03 0.82
C ASN A 10 5.94 -8.82 1.73
N TRP A 11 5.16 -7.73 1.64
CA TRP A 11 5.31 -6.61 2.59
C TRP A 11 4.97 -7.01 4.03
N PHE A 12 3.94 -7.82 4.22
CA PHE A 12 3.58 -8.33 5.54
C PHE A 12 4.64 -9.29 6.06
N GLU A 13 5.15 -10.19 5.22
CA GLU A 13 6.25 -11.10 5.56
C GLU A 13 7.55 -10.34 5.92
N GLN A 14 7.80 -9.20 5.27
CA GLN A 14 8.96 -8.34 5.53
C GLN A 14 8.82 -7.43 6.76
N GLY A 15 7.72 -7.54 7.51
CA GLY A 15 7.55 -6.83 8.77
C GLY A 15 7.06 -5.37 8.64
N MET A 16 6.27 -5.07 7.59
CA MET A 16 5.72 -3.73 7.37
C MET A 16 4.86 -3.25 8.55
N VAL A 17 4.13 -4.14 9.21
CA VAL A 17 3.23 -3.76 10.30
C VAL A 17 4.02 -3.33 11.54
N GLU A 18 5.10 -4.05 11.81
CA GLU A 18 6.08 -3.79 12.85
C GLU A 18 6.84 -2.48 12.58
N GLU A 19 7.22 -2.23 11.32
CA GLU A 19 7.84 -0.97 10.91
C GLU A 19 6.93 0.23 11.21
N ILE A 20 5.67 0.16 10.76
CA ILE A 20 4.69 1.23 10.98
C ILE A 20 4.38 1.39 12.47
N GLY A 21 4.34 0.29 13.23
CA GLY A 21 4.22 0.33 14.68
C GLY A 21 5.36 1.09 15.34
N LYS A 22 6.62 0.76 15.00
CA LYS A 22 7.81 1.45 15.51
C LYS A 22 7.83 2.94 15.16
N LEU A 23 7.36 3.31 13.97
CA LEU A 23 7.23 4.71 13.56
C LEU A 23 6.21 5.46 14.44
N LEU A 24 5.09 4.83 14.77
CA LEU A 24 4.11 5.41 15.68
C LEU A 24 4.63 5.48 17.13
N ASP A 25 5.41 4.49 17.57
CA ASP A 25 6.05 4.49 18.89
C ASP A 25 7.14 5.56 19.02
N SER A 26 7.85 5.86 17.93
CA SER A 26 8.90 6.89 17.94
C SER A 26 8.38 8.33 18.01
N GLY A 27 7.05 8.50 18.07
CA GLY A 27 6.40 9.80 18.20
C GLY A 27 6.16 10.52 16.88
N ILE A 28 6.29 9.84 15.73
CA ILE A 28 5.88 10.40 14.44
C ILE A 28 4.37 10.66 14.47
N ASP A 29 3.97 11.83 13.98
CA ASP A 29 2.56 12.19 13.89
C ASP A 29 1.77 11.15 13.07
N ALA A 30 0.75 10.59 13.70
CA ALA A 30 -0.04 9.52 13.10
C ALA A 30 -0.81 10.01 11.88
N ASP A 31 -1.30 11.25 11.90
CA ASP A 31 -2.08 11.80 10.79
C ASP A 31 -1.19 12.07 9.56
N TRP A 32 0.03 12.57 9.77
CA TRP A 32 1.07 12.66 8.75
C TRP A 32 1.42 11.29 8.16
N LEU A 33 1.69 10.29 9.01
CA LEU A 33 2.04 8.94 8.57
C LEU A 33 0.91 8.32 7.73
N ILE A 34 -0.34 8.43 8.19
CA ILE A 34 -1.55 7.99 7.48
C ILE A 34 -1.72 8.69 6.12
N GLY A 35 -1.20 9.92 5.98
CA GLY A 35 -1.24 10.70 4.75
C GLY A 35 -0.32 10.19 3.64
N LEU A 36 0.72 9.40 3.94
CA LEU A 36 1.76 9.04 2.97
C LEU A 36 1.33 8.06 1.87
N GLY A 37 0.29 7.26 2.11
CA GLY A 37 -0.15 6.27 1.12
C GLY A 37 -1.16 5.25 1.66
N LEU A 38 -1.66 4.38 0.79
CA LEU A 38 -2.71 3.41 1.15
C LEU A 38 -2.26 2.43 2.23
N GLN A 39 -1.02 1.98 2.16
CA GLN A 39 -0.42 1.03 3.11
C GLN A 39 -0.30 1.65 4.50
N TYR A 40 0.30 2.84 4.60
CA TYR A 40 0.40 3.58 5.86
C TYR A 40 -0.97 4.00 6.40
N LYS A 41 -1.89 4.39 5.51
CA LYS A 41 -3.26 4.71 5.89
C LYS A 41 -3.96 3.53 6.54
N ILE A 42 -3.96 2.38 5.89
CA ILE A 42 -4.74 1.21 6.35
C ILE A 42 -4.11 0.61 7.60
N ILE A 43 -2.79 0.38 7.59
CA ILE A 43 -2.08 -0.22 8.72
C ILE A 43 -1.98 0.78 9.88
N GLY A 44 -1.52 2.01 9.62
CA GLY A 44 -1.39 3.04 10.65
C GLY A 44 -2.72 3.41 11.31
N SER A 45 -3.83 3.47 10.56
CA SER A 45 -5.15 3.69 11.17
C SER A 45 -5.57 2.53 12.07
N TYR A 46 -5.28 1.29 11.66
CA TYR A 46 -5.56 0.09 12.47
C TYR A 46 -4.76 0.10 13.78
N LEU A 47 -3.44 0.34 13.70
CA LEU A 47 -2.57 0.40 14.87
C LEU A 47 -2.92 1.55 15.82
N ARG A 48 -3.27 2.73 15.27
CA ARG A 48 -3.76 3.87 16.06
C ARG A 48 -5.05 3.54 16.81
N GLN A 49 -5.97 2.81 16.18
CA GLN A 49 -7.21 2.40 16.83
C GLN A 49 -6.94 1.38 17.95
N MET A 50 -6.13 0.35 17.66
CA MET A 50 -5.74 -0.67 18.64
C MET A 50 -5.08 -0.07 19.89
N LYS A 51 -4.22 0.95 19.71
CA LYS A 51 -3.60 1.67 20.84
C LYS A 51 -4.58 2.44 21.71
N LYS A 52 -5.65 2.99 21.14
CA LYS A 52 -6.68 3.70 21.93
C LYS A 52 -7.49 2.75 22.80
N ASP A 53 -7.65 1.51 22.35
CA ASP A 53 -8.44 0.48 23.03
C ASP A 53 -7.62 -0.25 24.12
N THR A 54 -6.30 -0.07 24.14
CA THR A 54 -5.37 -0.72 25.08
C THR A 54 -4.80 0.32 26.05
N SER A 55 -4.82 0.05 27.36
CA SER A 55 -4.18 0.92 28.36
C SER A 55 -2.70 1.16 28.02
N GLU A 56 -2.21 2.39 28.18
CA GLU A 56 -0.94 2.94 27.65
C GLU A 56 0.36 2.16 27.96
N SER A 57 0.33 1.10 28.77
CA SER A 57 1.52 0.38 29.24
C SER A 57 1.95 -0.83 28.41
N ASP A 58 1.15 -1.32 27.47
CA ASP A 58 1.51 -2.51 26.67
C ASP A 58 2.02 -2.11 25.28
N THR A 59 3.34 -2.07 25.12
CA THR A 59 4.05 -1.70 23.87
C THR A 59 4.18 -2.88 22.90
N SER A 60 3.60 -4.04 23.22
CA SER A 60 3.65 -5.20 22.33
C SER A 60 2.50 -5.16 21.33
N TYR A 61 2.78 -4.81 20.07
CA TYR A 61 1.86 -4.95 18.95
C TYR A 61 1.61 -6.43 18.61
N ARG A 62 0.99 -7.17 19.54
CA ARG A 62 0.62 -8.55 19.29
C ARG A 62 -0.72 -8.58 18.57
N ILE A 63 -0.66 -8.52 17.25
CA ILE A 63 -1.83 -8.60 16.38
C ILE A 63 -2.15 -10.08 16.16
N PRO A 64 -3.38 -10.54 16.45
CA PRO A 64 -3.79 -11.91 16.12
C PRO A 64 -3.65 -12.18 14.61
N ASP A 65 -3.18 -13.38 14.23
CA ASP A 65 -3.00 -13.75 12.81
C ASP A 65 -4.25 -13.53 11.97
N THR A 66 -5.43 -13.77 12.56
CA THR A 66 -6.73 -13.52 11.90
C THR A 66 -6.94 -12.04 11.55
N GLN A 67 -6.54 -11.12 12.43
CA GLN A 67 -6.61 -9.69 12.19
C GLN A 67 -5.57 -9.25 11.15
N LEU A 68 -4.36 -9.82 11.20
CA LEU A 68 -3.31 -9.57 10.22
C LEU A 68 -3.75 -9.99 8.81
N GLN A 69 -4.38 -11.16 8.68
CA GLN A 69 -4.97 -11.63 7.43
C GLN A 69 -6.07 -10.70 6.92
N LEU A 70 -7.00 -10.26 7.79
CA LEU A 70 -8.04 -9.31 7.41
C LEU A 70 -7.47 -7.97 6.95
N LEU A 71 -6.42 -7.49 7.61
CA LEU A 71 -5.73 -6.25 7.24
C LEU A 71 -5.05 -6.37 5.87
N GLY A 72 -4.36 -7.49 5.62
CA GLY A 72 -3.78 -7.82 4.32
C GLY A 72 -4.84 -7.86 3.21
N GLN A 73 -5.96 -8.55 3.45
CA GLN A 73 -7.08 -8.61 2.50
C GLN A 73 -7.68 -7.23 2.20
N ARG A 74 -7.84 -6.40 3.23
CA ARG A 74 -8.32 -5.02 3.08
C ARG A 74 -7.35 -4.19 2.21
N LEU A 75 -6.05 -4.32 2.43
CA LEU A 75 -5.04 -3.62 1.63
C LEU A 75 -5.04 -4.10 0.18
N LYS A 76 -5.15 -5.41 -0.07
CA LYS A 76 -5.29 -5.99 -1.42
C LYS A 76 -6.48 -5.39 -2.15
N PHE A 77 -7.66 -5.45 -1.55
CA PHE A 77 -8.88 -4.91 -2.14
C PHE A 77 -8.78 -3.41 -2.47
N LYS A 78 -8.27 -2.60 -1.53
CA LYS A 78 -8.12 -1.15 -1.74
C LYS A 78 -7.07 -0.84 -2.80
N THR A 79 -6.00 -1.62 -2.88
CA THR A 79 -4.97 -1.49 -3.92
C THR A 79 -5.51 -1.88 -5.29
N HIS A 80 -6.36 -2.90 -5.39
CA HIS A 80 -7.06 -3.24 -6.63
C HIS A 80 -8.00 -2.12 -7.09
N ALA A 81 -8.77 -1.55 -6.17
CA ALA A 81 -9.61 -0.39 -6.46
C ALA A 81 -8.78 0.83 -6.91
N TYR A 82 -7.62 1.04 -6.31
CA TYR A 82 -6.70 2.11 -6.72
C TYR A 82 -6.15 1.89 -8.13
N ALA A 83 -5.63 0.69 -8.44
CA ALA A 83 -5.14 0.34 -9.77
C ALA A 83 -6.21 0.52 -10.86
N ARG A 84 -7.46 0.10 -10.60
CA ARG A 84 -8.59 0.32 -11.52
C ARG A 84 -8.87 1.80 -11.76
N ARG A 85 -8.80 2.63 -10.71
CA ARG A 85 -8.98 4.08 -10.82
C ARG A 85 -7.85 4.73 -11.61
N GLN A 86 -6.60 4.30 -11.41
CA GLN A 86 -5.47 4.76 -12.21
C GLN A 86 -5.68 4.44 -13.69
N LEU A 87 -6.04 3.21 -14.03
CA LEU A 87 -6.34 2.83 -15.42
C LEU A 87 -7.49 3.64 -16.00
N THR A 88 -8.56 3.86 -15.23
CA THR A 88 -9.69 4.69 -15.66
C THR A 88 -9.28 6.14 -15.92
N TRP A 89 -8.40 6.69 -15.07
CA TRP A 89 -7.88 8.04 -15.22
C TRP A 89 -6.99 8.17 -16.45
N PHE A 90 -6.02 7.27 -16.63
CA PHE A 90 -5.11 7.27 -17.78
C PHE A 90 -5.83 7.09 -19.12
N ARG A 91 -6.90 6.30 -19.18
CA ARG A 91 -7.71 6.13 -20.39
C ARG A 91 -8.36 7.42 -20.92
N ARG A 92 -8.36 8.51 -20.14
CA ARG A 92 -8.86 9.82 -20.58
C ARG A 92 -7.90 10.54 -21.52
N PHE A 93 -6.65 10.10 -21.59
CA PHE A 93 -5.57 10.75 -22.34
C PHE A 93 -5.26 9.90 -23.59
N PRO A 94 -5.80 10.27 -24.78
CA PRO A 94 -5.55 9.54 -26.01
C PRO A 94 -4.08 9.57 -26.46
N GLU A 95 -3.28 10.51 -25.97
CA GLU A 95 -1.84 10.64 -26.23
C GLU A 95 -0.99 9.57 -25.54
N ILE A 96 -1.55 8.82 -24.58
CA ILE A 96 -0.82 7.76 -23.88
C ILE A 96 -0.62 6.57 -24.81
N ILE A 97 0.65 6.26 -25.11
CA ILE A 97 1.05 5.04 -25.80
C ILE A 97 1.17 3.90 -24.79
N TRP A 98 0.25 2.93 -24.86
CA TRP A 98 0.23 1.77 -23.98
C TRP A 98 1.18 0.68 -24.48
N ALA A 99 2.24 0.42 -23.74
CA ALA A 99 3.20 -0.64 -24.05
C ALA A 99 2.98 -1.87 -23.16
N GLU A 100 2.72 -3.03 -23.78
CA GLU A 100 2.57 -4.31 -23.06
C GLU A 100 3.92 -4.97 -22.76
N LYS A 101 4.93 -4.69 -23.59
CA LYS A 101 6.27 -5.25 -23.52
C LYS A 101 7.31 -4.14 -23.55
N LEU A 102 8.48 -4.41 -22.97
CA LEU A 102 9.60 -3.47 -23.00
C LEU A 102 9.96 -3.06 -24.44
N THR A 103 9.99 -4.02 -25.37
CA THR A 103 10.28 -3.76 -26.79
C THR A 103 9.32 -2.79 -27.45
N SER A 104 8.02 -2.86 -27.12
CA SER A 104 7.04 -1.88 -27.61
C SER A 104 7.25 -0.48 -27.03
N ALA A 105 7.70 -0.39 -25.77
CA ALA A 105 8.03 0.88 -25.15
C ALA A 105 9.29 1.50 -25.77
N GLU A 106 10.34 0.70 -25.97
CA GLU A 106 11.59 1.13 -26.60
C GLU A 106 11.35 1.70 -28.01
N LYS A 107 10.53 1.03 -28.82
CA LYS A 107 10.15 1.53 -30.13
C LYS A 107 9.44 2.89 -30.05
N ALA A 108 8.42 3.00 -29.19
CA ALA A 108 7.67 4.25 -29.05
C ALA A 108 8.55 5.42 -28.57
N ILE A 109 9.52 5.14 -27.70
CA ILE A 109 10.52 6.13 -27.26
C ILE A 109 11.42 6.54 -28.43
N GLY A 110 11.89 5.58 -29.22
CA GLY A 110 12.70 5.84 -30.41
C GLY A 110 11.98 6.72 -31.42
N ASP A 111 10.72 6.41 -31.73
CA ASP A 111 9.88 7.18 -32.65
C ASP A 111 9.61 8.61 -32.14
N PHE A 112 9.57 8.83 -30.81
CA PHE A 112 9.35 10.15 -30.21
C PHE A 112 10.60 11.06 -30.22
N LEU A 113 11.80 10.48 -30.16
CA LEU A 113 13.06 11.21 -30.08
C LEU A 113 13.65 11.62 -31.44
N GLN A 114 13.06 11.14 -32.54
CA GLN A 114 13.42 11.51 -33.92
C GLN A 114 12.78 12.83 -34.33
#